data_AF-A0A8J8E960-F1
#
_entry.id   AF-A0A8J8E960-F1
#
_cell.length_a   1.000
_cell.length_b   1.000
_cell.length_c   1.000
_cell.angle_alpha   90.00
_cell.angle_beta   90.00
_cell.angle_gamma   90.00
#
_symmetry.space_group_name_H-M   'P 1'
#
loop_
_entity.id
_entity.type
_entity.pdbx_description
1 polymer ?
#
loop_
_entity_poly.entity_id
_entity_poly.type
_entity_poly.pdbx_seq_one_letter_code
_entity_poly.pdbx_strand_id
1 'polypeptide(L)'
;MAEAELRRKLAQGIADLWAEITGGIGEGIPHLVGEVSANPGLTVELDVAFFDDYRLERFLDDGILFFVFPADEGSPRALFVSLWRFLQGKGVPKLLIPGVKLEGPLSEALRKLGFEVLWMTGDSVVEVWAVKGRARYEMVFQRTGDREFTLVEKKRVQ
;
A
#
# COMPACT_ATOMS: atom_id res chain seq x y z
N MET A 1 -27.99 1.17 1.39
CA MET A 1 -27.81 0.29 2.57
C MET A 1 -26.59 -0.61 2.42
N ALA A 2 -26.46 -1.33 1.30
CA ALA A 2 -25.30 -2.21 1.03
C ALA A 2 -23.92 -1.51 1.12
N GLU A 3 -23.77 -0.29 0.59
CA GLU A 3 -22.47 0.41 0.65
C GLU A 3 -22.04 0.78 2.07
N ALA A 4 -22.97 1.31 2.88
CA ALA A 4 -22.69 1.67 4.27
C ALA A 4 -22.33 0.44 5.12
N GLU A 5 -23.01 -0.68 4.85
CA GLU A 5 -22.71 -1.95 5.49
C GLU A 5 -21.35 -2.52 5.05
N LEU A 6 -21.02 -2.43 3.76
CA LEU A 6 -19.71 -2.84 3.22
C LEU A 6 -18.59 -2.03 3.86
N ARG A 7 -18.73 -0.69 3.91
CA ARG A 7 -17.75 0.18 4.57
C ARG A 7 -17.55 -0.20 6.03
N ARG A 8 -18.63 -0.48 6.76
CA ARG A 8 -18.57 -0.91 8.17
C ARG A 8 -17.84 -2.24 8.32
N LYS A 9 -18.19 -3.24 7.50
CA LYS A 9 -17.55 -4.57 7.53
C LYS A 9 -16.06 -4.50 7.20
N LEU A 10 -15.68 -3.75 6.17
CA LEU A 10 -14.27 -3.52 5.82
C LEU A 10 -13.52 -2.81 6.95
N ALA A 11 -14.07 -1.73 7.50
CA ALA A 11 -13.42 -0.99 8.59
C ALA A 11 -13.24 -1.87 9.84
N GLN A 12 -14.23 -2.71 10.17
CA GLN A 12 -14.15 -3.65 11.28
C GLN A 12 -13.07 -4.70 11.04
N GLY A 13 -13.09 -5.40 9.89
CA GLY A 13 -12.10 -6.44 9.61
C GLY A 13 -10.67 -5.89 9.54
N ILE A 14 -10.45 -4.68 9.03
CA ILE A 14 -9.14 -4.00 9.09
C ILE A 14 -8.71 -3.74 10.54
N ALA A 15 -9.64 -3.31 11.41
CA ALA A 15 -9.34 -3.07 12.81
C ALA A 15 -8.97 -4.37 13.55
N ASP A 16 -9.69 -5.46 13.24
CA ASP A 16 -9.46 -6.78 13.83
C ASP A 16 -8.09 -7.35 13.41
N LEU A 17 -7.69 -7.17 12.15
CA LEU A 17 -6.40 -7.61 11.59
C LEU A 17 -5.23 -6.65 11.90
N TRP A 18 -5.49 -5.51 12.53
CA TRP A 18 -4.47 -4.46 12.66
C TRP A 18 -3.24 -4.90 13.45
N ALA A 19 -3.44 -5.70 14.50
CA ALA A 19 -2.35 -6.25 15.30
C ALA A 19 -1.45 -7.18 14.48
N GLU A 20 -2.02 -7.95 13.55
CA GLU A 20 -1.27 -8.84 12.67
C GLU A 20 -0.50 -8.06 11.60
N ILE A 21 -1.16 -7.10 10.95
CA ILE A 21 -0.55 -6.19 9.96
C ILE A 21 0.67 -5.47 10.56
N THR A 22 0.57 -5.02 11.81
CA THR A 22 1.63 -4.26 12.48
C THR A 22 2.59 -5.09 13.32
N GLY A 23 2.25 -6.34 13.63
CA GLY A 23 2.99 -7.20 14.54
C GLY A 23 4.31 -7.71 13.98
N GLY A 24 4.55 -7.60 12.67
CA GLY A 24 5.82 -7.96 12.04
C GLY A 24 6.16 -9.45 12.18
N ILE A 25 5.15 -10.31 12.32
CA ILE A 25 5.31 -11.74 12.57
C ILE A 25 5.67 -12.49 11.27
N GLY A 26 5.38 -11.90 10.10
CA GLY A 26 5.73 -12.44 8.79
C GLY A 26 6.93 -11.75 8.14
N GLU A 27 7.73 -12.51 7.39
CA GLU A 27 8.74 -11.98 6.48
C GLU A 27 8.04 -11.36 5.25
N GLY A 28 8.32 -10.10 4.93
CA GLY A 28 7.80 -9.41 3.75
C GLY A 28 6.87 -8.24 4.03
N ILE A 29 6.14 -7.83 2.99
CA ILE A 29 5.20 -6.72 2.99
C ILE A 29 3.79 -7.27 3.29
N PRO A 30 3.12 -6.80 4.36
CA PRO A 30 1.77 -7.25 4.66
C PRO A 30 0.80 -6.73 3.60
N HIS A 31 -0.10 -7.59 3.15
CA HIS A 31 -1.18 -7.29 2.23
C HIS A 31 -2.49 -7.75 2.83
N LEU A 32 -3.52 -6.92 2.71
CA LEU A 32 -4.89 -7.35 2.86
C LEU A 32 -5.28 -8.14 1.62
N VAL A 33 -5.64 -9.40 1.83
CA VAL A 33 -6.35 -10.20 0.83
C VAL A 33 -7.81 -10.26 1.23
N GLY A 34 -8.71 -10.15 0.27
CA GLY A 34 -10.12 -10.12 0.61
C GLY A 34 -11.06 -10.54 -0.49
N GLU A 35 -12.21 -11.00 -0.04
CA GLU A 35 -13.34 -11.44 -0.83
C GLU A 35 -14.59 -10.65 -0.41
N VAL A 36 -15.32 -10.11 -1.39
CA VAL A 36 -16.60 -9.45 -1.17
C VAL A 36 -17.66 -10.08 -2.07
N SER A 37 -18.66 -10.72 -1.47
CA SER A 37 -19.84 -11.23 -2.17
C SER A 37 -21.10 -10.51 -1.70
N ALA A 38 -22.06 -10.35 -2.61
CA ALA A 38 -23.36 -9.75 -2.32
C ALA A 38 -24.51 -10.78 -2.31
N ASN A 39 -24.25 -12.04 -2.66
CA ASN A 39 -25.26 -13.10 -2.79
C ASN A 39 -24.86 -14.34 -1.98
N PRO A 40 -25.73 -14.88 -1.09
CA PRO A 40 -27.12 -14.48 -0.82
C PRO A 40 -27.28 -13.25 0.11
N GLY A 41 -26.18 -12.65 0.55
CA GLY A 41 -26.14 -11.43 1.34
C GLY A 41 -24.72 -10.86 1.35
N LEU A 42 -24.55 -9.65 1.89
CA LEU A 42 -23.23 -9.00 1.88
C LEU A 42 -22.24 -9.67 2.85
N THR A 43 -21.31 -10.42 2.30
CA THR A 43 -20.17 -11.00 3.00
C THR A 43 -18.89 -10.25 2.63
N VAL A 44 -18.00 -10.15 3.62
CA VAL A 44 -16.67 -9.56 3.47
C VAL A 44 -15.75 -10.44 4.30
N GLU A 45 -14.84 -11.12 3.62
CA GLU A 45 -13.78 -11.91 4.24
C GLU A 45 -12.46 -11.20 3.98
N LEU A 46 -11.67 -11.01 5.03
CA LEU A 46 -10.37 -10.37 4.97
C LEU A 46 -9.37 -11.25 5.70
N ASP A 47 -8.17 -11.34 5.15
CA ASP A 47 -7.02 -12.00 5.77
C ASP A 47 -5.74 -11.19 5.48
N VAL A 48 -4.64 -11.55 6.13
CA VAL A 48 -3.33 -10.96 5.92
C VAL A 48 -2.40 -11.98 5.27
N ALA A 49 -1.82 -11.60 4.14
CA ALA A 49 -0.76 -12.36 3.50
C ALA A 49 0.51 -11.51 3.37
N PHE A 50 1.67 -12.16 3.40
CA PHE A 50 2.95 -11.49 3.26
C PHE A 50 3.55 -11.82 1.89
N PHE A 51 4.00 -10.77 1.19
CA PHE A 51 4.62 -10.89 -0.13
C PHE A 51 5.97 -10.21 -0.14
N ASP A 52 6.89 -10.70 -0.97
CA ASP A 52 8.20 -10.07 -1.16
C ASP A 52 8.11 -8.74 -1.92
N ASP A 53 7.03 -8.54 -2.67
CA ASP A 53 6.79 -7.39 -3.52
C ASP A 53 5.43 -6.72 -3.26
N TYR A 54 5.29 -5.47 -3.69
CA TYR A 54 4.01 -4.75 -3.63
C TYR A 54 3.07 -5.28 -4.70
N ARG A 55 2.00 -5.96 -4.28
CA ARG A 55 0.96 -6.48 -5.17
C ARG A 55 -0.33 -5.71 -5.03
N LEU A 56 -0.92 -5.40 -6.17
CA LEU A 56 -2.19 -4.71 -6.25
C LEU A 56 -3.05 -5.39 -7.30
N GLU A 57 -3.99 -6.20 -6.85
CA GLU A 57 -4.85 -6.99 -7.71
C GLU A 57 -6.30 -6.78 -7.30
N ARG A 58 -7.19 -6.72 -8.29
CA ARG A 58 -8.63 -6.68 -8.07
C ARG A 58 -9.32 -7.23 -9.29
N PHE A 59 -10.14 -8.25 -9.10
CA PHE A 59 -10.90 -8.87 -10.16
C PHE A 59 -12.26 -9.32 -9.67
N LEU A 60 -13.19 -9.45 -10.61
CA LEU A 60 -14.52 -9.97 -10.37
C LEU A 60 -14.58 -11.36 -11.00
N ASP A 61 -14.99 -12.35 -10.22
CA ASP A 61 -15.28 -13.70 -10.70
C ASP A 61 -16.61 -14.17 -10.12
N ASP A 62 -17.51 -14.63 -10.98
CA ASP A 62 -18.89 -15.03 -10.64
C ASP A 62 -19.65 -14.08 -9.67
N GLY A 63 -19.47 -12.76 -9.85
CA GLY A 63 -20.12 -11.75 -9.01
C GLY A 63 -19.47 -11.54 -7.62
N ILE A 64 -18.36 -12.21 -7.35
CA ILE A 64 -17.53 -12.06 -6.17
C ILE A 64 -16.32 -11.17 -6.52
N LEU A 65 -16.05 -10.18 -5.68
CA LEU A 65 -14.89 -9.29 -5.82
C LEU A 65 -13.73 -9.81 -4.98
N PHE A 66 -12.66 -10.18 -5.65
CA PHE A 66 -11.39 -10.55 -5.03
C PHE A 66 -10.41 -9.39 -5.11
N PHE A 67 -9.59 -9.22 -4.08
CA PHE A 67 -8.52 -8.22 -4.10
C PHE A 67 -7.30 -8.60 -3.26
N VAL A 68 -6.16 -8.03 -3.67
CA VAL A 68 -4.90 -8.01 -2.93
C VAL A 68 -4.46 -6.55 -2.84
N PHE A 69 -4.21 -6.08 -1.63
CA PHE A 69 -3.92 -4.67 -1.36
C PHE A 69 -2.81 -4.49 -0.32
N PRO A 70 -1.74 -3.71 -0.57
CA PRO A 70 -0.67 -3.53 0.40
C PRO A 70 -1.16 -2.83 1.66
N ALA A 71 -0.94 -3.43 2.82
CA ALA A 71 -1.32 -2.92 4.13
C ALA A 71 -0.24 -2.01 4.74
N ASP A 72 0.37 -1.17 3.90
CA ASP A 72 1.50 -0.28 4.22
C ASP A 72 1.04 1.16 4.53
N GLU A 73 0.13 1.28 5.50
CA GLU A 73 -0.40 2.56 5.96
C GLU A 73 -0.15 2.74 7.45
N GLY A 74 -0.06 3.99 7.91
CA GLY A 74 0.31 4.28 9.30
C GLY A 74 -0.80 4.07 10.34
N SER A 75 -2.03 3.79 9.91
CA SER A 75 -3.19 3.57 10.80
C SER A 75 -4.30 2.75 10.13
N PRO A 76 -5.18 2.07 10.89
CA PRO A 76 -6.32 1.32 10.33
C PRO A 76 -7.22 2.21 9.47
N ARG A 77 -7.42 3.46 9.92
CA ARG A 77 -8.26 4.44 9.21
C ARG A 77 -7.66 4.83 7.87
N ALA A 78 -6.35 5.06 7.80
CA ALA A 78 -5.67 5.37 6.55
C ALA A 78 -5.75 4.19 5.57
N LEU A 79 -5.52 2.97 6.07
CA LEU A 79 -5.67 1.74 5.30
C LEU A 79 -7.07 1.56 4.72
N PHE A 80 -8.11 1.75 5.54
CA PHE A 80 -9.49 1.72 5.08
C PHE A 80 -9.77 2.73 3.96
N VAL A 81 -9.33 3.99 4.11
CA VAL A 81 -9.57 5.03 3.10
C VAL A 81 -8.87 4.70 1.78
N SER A 82 -7.63 4.21 1.84
CA SER A 82 -6.86 3.81 0.67
C SER A 82 -7.47 2.59 -0.02
N LEU A 83 -7.82 1.54 0.73
CA LEU A 83 -8.49 0.35 0.20
C LEU A 83 -9.85 0.72 -0.43
N TRP A 84 -10.65 1.55 0.24
CA TRP A 84 -11.97 1.95 -0.26
C TRP A 84 -11.89 2.63 -1.62
N ARG A 85 -10.92 3.54 -1.81
CA ARG A 85 -10.69 4.20 -3.11
C ARG A 85 -10.29 3.19 -4.19
N PHE A 86 -9.43 2.23 -3.83
CA PHE A 86 -8.98 1.17 -4.73
C PHE A 86 -10.15 0.28 -5.18
N LEU A 87 -11.00 -0.17 -4.25
CA LEU A 87 -12.17 -1.00 -4.57
C LEU A 87 -13.18 -0.28 -5.47
N GLN A 88 -13.31 1.04 -5.32
CA GLN A 88 -14.14 1.88 -6.19
C GLN A 88 -13.55 2.11 -7.59
N GLY A 89 -12.33 1.65 -7.87
CA GLY A 89 -11.60 1.97 -9.10
C GLY A 89 -11.24 3.45 -9.22
N LYS A 90 -11.37 4.24 -8.14
CA LYS A 90 -11.14 5.70 -8.13
C LYS A 90 -9.67 6.04 -7.90
N GLY A 91 -8.81 5.34 -8.61
CA GLY A 91 -7.36 5.47 -8.56
C GLY A 91 -6.68 4.35 -7.77
N VAL A 92 -5.49 3.99 -8.25
CA VAL A 92 -4.48 3.29 -7.45
C VAL A 92 -4.10 4.25 -6.31
N PRO A 93 -3.97 3.80 -5.05
CA PRO A 93 -3.37 4.67 -4.04
C PRO A 93 -2.03 5.16 -4.58
N LYS A 94 -1.54 6.32 -4.15
CA LYS A 94 -0.18 6.75 -4.50
C LYS A 94 0.83 5.86 -3.74
N LEU A 95 0.84 4.58 -4.10
CA LEU A 95 1.77 3.59 -3.65
C LEU A 95 3.06 3.91 -4.39
N LEU A 96 4.09 4.18 -3.61
CA LEU A 96 5.43 4.28 -4.13
C LEU A 96 5.93 2.85 -4.34
N ILE A 97 5.75 2.34 -5.57
CA ILE A 97 6.17 1.00 -6.04
C ILE A 97 7.16 1.14 -7.20
N PRO A 98 7.98 0.11 -7.47
CA PRO A 98 8.86 0.10 -8.63
C PRO A 98 8.14 0.48 -9.93
N GLY A 99 8.78 1.33 -10.74
CA GLY A 99 8.23 1.93 -11.96
C GLY A 99 7.55 3.30 -11.75
N VAL A 100 7.23 3.70 -10.52
CA VAL A 100 6.61 5.02 -10.26
C VAL A 100 7.59 6.15 -10.52
N LYS A 101 7.14 7.14 -11.29
CA LYS A 101 7.85 8.39 -11.55
C LYS A 101 7.46 9.46 -10.55
N LEU A 102 8.46 10.13 -9.99
CA LEU A 102 8.32 11.29 -9.12
C LEU A 102 8.95 12.51 -9.79
N GLU A 103 8.16 13.58 -9.85
CA GLU A 103 8.60 14.88 -10.37
C GLU A 103 8.97 15.82 -9.22
N GLY A 104 10.00 16.64 -9.47
CA GLY A 104 10.52 17.63 -8.52
C GLY A 104 11.66 17.09 -7.66
N PRO A 105 12.04 17.82 -6.60
CA PRO A 105 13.04 17.36 -5.65
C PRO A 105 12.57 16.05 -4.97
N LEU A 106 13.36 14.98 -5.09
CA LEU A 106 13.00 13.64 -4.63
C LEU A 106 12.59 13.61 -3.15
N SER A 107 13.35 14.28 -2.28
CA SER A 107 13.05 14.36 -0.84
C SER A 107 11.69 15.01 -0.54
N GLU A 108 11.30 16.04 -1.30
CA GLU A 108 10.00 16.69 -1.16
C GLU A 108 8.86 15.82 -1.69
N ALA A 109 9.07 15.14 -2.80
CA ALA A 109 8.10 14.22 -3.37
C ALA A 109 7.82 13.06 -2.40
N LEU A 110 8.86 12.47 -1.81
CA LEU A 110 8.77 11.44 -0.77
C LEU A 110 8.03 11.95 0.47
N ARG A 111 8.33 13.16 0.94
CA ARG A 111 7.63 13.78 2.08
C ARG A 111 6.14 13.96 1.81
N LYS A 112 5.74 14.37 0.60
CA LYS A 112 4.32 14.47 0.20
C LYS A 112 3.61 13.11 0.20
N LEU A 113 4.35 12.02 0.04
CA LEU A 113 3.85 10.64 0.12
C LEU A 113 3.90 10.06 1.54
N GLY A 114 4.29 10.88 2.53
CA GLY A 114 4.31 10.51 3.94
C GLY A 114 5.61 9.87 4.40
N PHE A 115 6.68 9.92 3.61
CA PHE A 115 8.00 9.43 4.00
C PHE A 115 8.81 10.51 4.72
N GLU A 116 9.50 10.12 5.78
CA GLU A 116 10.60 10.86 6.39
C GLU A 116 11.92 10.30 5.83
N VAL A 117 12.66 11.11 5.08
CA VAL A 117 13.95 10.70 4.51
C VAL A 117 15.03 10.82 5.58
N LEU A 118 15.63 9.68 5.94
CA LEU A 118 16.73 9.60 6.91
C LEU A 118 18.08 9.89 6.26
N TRP A 119 18.28 9.33 5.06
CA TRP A 119 19.51 9.46 4.32
C TRP A 119 19.24 9.30 2.82
N MET A 120 20.05 9.98 2.00
CA MET A 120 19.97 9.94 0.55
C MET A 120 21.36 10.20 -0.04
N THR A 121 21.78 9.40 -1.00
CA THR A 121 23.06 9.57 -1.72
C THR A 121 22.94 9.21 -3.19
N GLY A 122 23.94 9.62 -3.98
CA GLY A 122 24.02 9.32 -5.42
C GLY A 122 23.47 10.45 -6.30
N ASP A 123 23.61 10.29 -7.62
CA ASP A 123 23.20 11.30 -8.62
C ASP A 123 22.35 10.67 -9.73
N SER A 124 22.95 9.86 -10.59
CA SER A 124 22.22 9.12 -11.65
C SER A 124 21.38 7.98 -11.07
N VAL A 125 21.95 7.25 -10.11
CA VAL A 125 21.24 6.30 -9.25
C VAL A 125 21.25 6.89 -7.84
N VAL A 126 20.08 7.02 -7.23
CA VAL A 126 19.91 7.63 -5.92
C VAL A 126 19.40 6.58 -4.95
N GLU A 127 20.19 6.27 -3.93
CA GLU A 127 19.80 5.41 -2.84
C GLU A 127 19.17 6.25 -1.74
N VAL A 128 18.06 5.78 -1.18
CA VAL A 128 17.26 6.49 -0.19
C VAL A 128 16.92 5.55 0.95
N TRP A 129 17.18 6.00 2.16
CA TRP A 129 16.68 5.39 3.39
C TRP A 129 15.59 6.29 3.97
N ALA A 130 14.40 5.74 4.17
CA ALA A 130 13.26 6.51 4.66
C ALA A 130 12.38 5.71 5.60
N VAL A 131 11.61 6.43 6.42
CA VAL A 131 10.59 5.88 7.31
C VAL A 131 9.22 6.31 6.81
N LYS A 132 8.23 5.41 6.83
CA LYS A 132 6.82 5.77 6.67
C LYS A 132 6.01 5.04 7.74
N GLY A 133 5.32 5.81 8.59
CA GLY A 133 4.67 5.25 9.77
C GLY A 133 5.69 4.62 10.72
N ARG A 134 5.63 3.30 10.91
CA ARG A 134 6.56 2.53 11.75
C ARG A 134 7.58 1.71 10.96
N ALA A 135 7.47 1.71 9.63
CA ALA A 135 8.30 0.88 8.78
C ALA A 135 9.46 1.67 8.17
N ARG A 136 10.60 1.00 8.02
CA ARG A 136 11.81 1.50 7.35
C ARG A 136 11.93 0.91 5.96
N TYR A 137 12.36 1.76 5.04
CA TYR A 137 12.48 1.46 3.63
C TYR A 137 13.86 1.82 3.11
N GLU A 138 14.45 0.88 2.40
CA GLU A 138 15.53 1.12 1.45
C GLU A 138 14.92 1.24 0.06
N MET A 139 15.25 2.31 -0.66
CA MET A 139 14.72 2.59 -1.99
C MET A 139 15.85 2.99 -2.92
N VAL A 140 15.76 2.54 -4.17
CA VAL A 140 16.69 2.91 -5.25
C VAL A 140 15.89 3.63 -6.32
N PHE A 141 16.33 4.82 -6.69
CA PHE A 141 15.74 5.62 -7.75
C PHE A 141 16.72 5.80 -8.90
N GLN A 142 16.22 5.69 -10.13
CA GLN A 142 16.94 6.11 -11.32
C GLN A 142 16.55 7.56 -11.65
N ARG A 143 17.54 8.46 -11.73
CA ARG A 143 17.33 9.79 -12.29
C ARG A 143 17.15 9.66 -13.80
N THR A 144 15.98 10.05 -14.27
CA THR A 144 15.53 9.95 -15.67
C THR A 144 15.42 11.32 -16.34
N GLY A 145 15.57 12.40 -15.57
CA GLY A 145 15.65 13.78 -16.03
C GLY A 145 16.13 14.70 -14.91
N ASP A 146 16.23 16.01 -15.17
CA ASP A 146 16.77 16.98 -14.21
C ASP A 146 16.06 16.97 -12.85
N ARG A 147 14.76 16.66 -12.83
CA ARG A 147 13.94 16.52 -11.61
C ARG A 147 12.93 15.40 -11.75
N GLU A 148 13.32 14.32 -12.42
CA GLU A 148 12.44 13.16 -12.64
C GLU A 148 13.16 11.90 -12.16
N PHE A 149 12.56 11.24 -11.18
CA PHE A 149 13.11 10.05 -10.53
C PHE A 149 12.15 8.89 -10.68
N THR A 150 12.61 7.76 -11.20
CA THR A 150 11.81 6.54 -11.29
C THR A 150 12.24 5.59 -10.18
N LEU A 151 11.31 5.13 -9.34
CA LEU A 151 11.60 4.11 -8.33
C LEU A 151 11.95 2.81 -9.05
N VAL A 152 13.13 2.24 -8.76
CA VAL A 152 13.59 0.96 -9.31
C VAL A 152 13.36 -0.16 -8.31
N GLU A 153 13.70 0.09 -7.05
CA GLU A 153 13.60 -0.90 -5.98
C GLU A 153 13.07 -0.24 -4.71
N LYS A 154 12.22 -0.95 -3.98
CA LYS A 154 11.77 -0.56 -2.65
C LYS A 154 11.70 -1.81 -1.78
N LYS A 155 12.51 -1.84 -0.73
CA LYS A 155 12.60 -2.94 0.22
C LYS A 155 12.22 -2.45 1.62
N ARG A 156 11.32 -3.16 2.28
CA ARG A 156 11.06 -2.96 3.71
C ARG A 156 12.16 -3.65 4.51
N VAL A 157 12.75 -2.94 5.47
CA VAL A 157 13.87 -3.46 6.27
C VAL A 157 13.58 -3.56 7.78
N GLN A 158 12.44 -3.01 8.24
CA GLN A 158 11.86 -3.16 9.59
C GLN A 158 10.43 -2.61 9.59
#